data_AF-A0A3C2AHB2-F1
#
_entry.id   AF-A0A3C2AHB2-F1
#
_cell.length_a   1.000
_cell.length_b   1.000
_cell.length_c   1.000
_cell.angle_alpha   90.00
_cell.angle_beta   90.00
_cell.angle_gamma   90.00
#
_symmetry.space_group_name_H-M   'P 1'
#
loop_
_entity.id
_entity.type
_entity.pdbx_description
1 polymer ?
#
loop_
_entity_poly.entity_id
_entity_poly.type
_entity_poly.pdbx_seq_one_letter_code
_entity_poly.pdbx_strand_id
1 'polypeptide(L)'
;MGYYKTIDGNKYDGELLELADKLTAGAGDGRLSKDDAAKLLEAVKDGNSYTDIEKATMAYVRENYKWTDAADEWFRSEIRTWAANKN
;
A
#
# COMPACT_ATOMS: atom_id res chain seq x y z
N MET A 1 -14.40 -10.19 -4.53
CA MET A 1 -13.48 -10.18 -5.67
C MET A 1 -13.01 -8.74 -5.79
N GLY A 2 -11.79 -8.44 -5.35
CA GLY A 2 -11.22 -7.10 -5.53
C GLY A 2 -11.22 -6.74 -7.02
N TYR A 3 -11.33 -5.45 -7.32
CA TYR A 3 -11.27 -4.95 -8.70
C TYR A 3 -9.91 -4.31 -8.98
N TYR A 4 -9.62 -4.07 -10.26
CA TYR A 4 -8.33 -3.55 -10.69
C TYR A 4 -8.47 -2.17 -11.32
N LYS A 5 -7.48 -1.30 -11.07
CA LYS A 5 -7.29 -0.04 -11.80
C LYS A 5 -6.15 -0.21 -12.80
N THR A 6 -6.30 0.39 -13.98
CA THR A 6 -5.24 0.45 -14.99
C THR A 6 -4.71 1.87 -15.06
N ILE A 7 -3.42 2.04 -14.83
CA ILE A 7 -2.72 3.33 -14.94
C ILE A 7 -1.53 3.12 -15.87
N ASP A 8 -1.46 3.90 -16.94
CA ASP A 8 -0.42 3.80 -17.98
C ASP A 8 -0.22 2.37 -18.54
N GLY A 9 -1.33 1.64 -18.69
CA GLY A 9 -1.32 0.26 -19.19
C GLY A 9 -0.93 -0.81 -18.16
N ASN A 10 -0.53 -0.41 -16.94
CA ASN A 10 -0.21 -1.31 -15.85
C ASN A 10 -1.44 -1.53 -14.95
N LYS A 11 -1.59 -2.76 -14.46
CA LYS A 11 -2.73 -3.18 -13.65
C LYS A 11 -2.36 -3.18 -12.17
N TYR A 12 -3.22 -2.59 -11.36
CA TYR A 12 -3.03 -2.42 -9.93
C TYR A 12 -4.28 -2.85 -9.16
N ASP A 13 -4.08 -3.20 -7.90
CA ASP A 13 -5.16 -3.41 -6.95
C ASP A 13 -5.89 -2.09 -6.72
N GLY A 14 -7.16 -2.03 -7.12
CA GLY A 14 -7.96 -0.82 -7.03
C GLY A 14 -8.29 -0.43 -5.59
N GLU A 15 -8.45 -1.41 -4.70
CA GLU A 15 -8.83 -1.19 -3.30
C GLU A 15 -7.65 -0.59 -2.52
N LEU A 16 -6.43 -1.07 -2.76
CA LEU A 16 -5.22 -0.50 -2.15
C LEU A 16 -4.95 0.94 -2.61
N LEU A 17 -5.15 1.24 -3.90
CA LEU A 17 -4.99 2.61 -4.41
C LEU A 17 -6.03 3.56 -3.81
N GLU A 18 -7.30 3.15 -3.73
CA GLU A 18 -8.33 3.98 -3.12
C GLU A 18 -8.12 4.20 -1.63
N LEU A 19 -7.56 3.20 -0.94
CA LEU A 19 -7.18 3.36 0.46
C LEU A 19 -6.08 4.43 0.59
N ALA A 20 -5.03 4.36 -0.23
CA ALA A 20 -3.97 5.39 -0.23
C ALA A 20 -4.52 6.80 -0.54
N ASP A 21 -5.42 6.93 -1.50
CA ASP A 21 -6.12 8.20 -1.80
C ASP A 21 -6.89 8.72 -0.59
N LYS A 22 -7.70 7.87 0.05
CA LYS A 22 -8.50 8.26 1.23
C LYS A 22 -7.62 8.70 2.40
N LEU A 23 -6.53 7.97 2.65
CA LEU A 23 -5.62 8.27 3.75
C LEU A 23 -4.86 9.59 3.55
N THR A 24 -4.65 10.01 2.29
CA THR A 24 -3.96 11.28 1.97
C THR A 24 -4.90 12.45 1.68
N ALA A 25 -6.19 12.21 1.43
CA ALA A 25 -7.19 13.25 1.17
C ALA A 25 -7.73 13.99 2.41
N GLY A 26 -7.37 13.55 3.63
CA GLY A 26 -7.83 14.15 4.89
C GLY A 26 -7.14 15.48 5.23
N ALA A 27 -7.51 16.08 6.37
CA ALA A 27 -6.97 17.35 6.87
C ALA A 27 -5.51 17.28 7.42
N GLY A 28 -4.79 16.20 7.10
CA GLY A 28 -3.38 16.01 7.49
C GLY A 28 -2.42 16.81 6.61
N ASP A 29 -1.12 16.53 6.76
CA ASP A 29 -0.07 17.16 5.95
C ASP A 29 0.11 16.53 4.54
N GLY A 30 -0.85 15.70 4.14
CA GLY A 30 -0.86 14.98 2.87
C GLY A 30 0.16 13.84 2.78
N ARG A 31 0.81 13.46 3.89
CA ARG A 31 1.71 12.30 3.94
C ARG A 31 1.05 11.13 4.64
N LEU A 32 1.41 9.93 4.21
CA LEU A 32 1.09 8.69 4.92
C LEU A 32 1.91 8.65 6.22
N SER A 33 1.18 8.72 7.34
CA SER A 33 1.72 8.53 8.68
C SER A 33 1.96 7.04 8.94
N LYS A 34 2.58 6.71 10.08
CA LYS A 34 2.77 5.32 10.49
C LYS A 34 1.42 4.61 10.72
N ASP A 35 0.42 5.32 11.21
CA ASP A 35 -0.92 4.76 11.43
C ASP A 35 -1.64 4.48 10.10
N ASP A 36 -1.42 5.33 9.09
CA ASP A 36 -1.96 5.11 7.74
C ASP A 36 -1.26 3.96 7.03
N ALA A 37 0.06 3.87 7.21
CA ALA A 37 0.83 2.72 6.77
C ALA A 37 0.35 1.41 7.42
N ALA A 38 -0.05 1.43 8.70
CA ALA A 38 -0.60 0.26 9.37
C ALA A 38 -1.92 -0.21 8.73
N LYS A 39 -2.83 0.71 8.39
CA LYS A 39 -4.08 0.40 7.68
C LYS A 39 -3.82 -0.18 6.29
N LEU A 40 -2.86 0.38 5.55
CA LEU A 40 -2.43 -0.18 4.26
C LEU A 40 -1.88 -1.60 4.42
N LEU A 41 -1.10 -1.85 5.48
CA LEU A 41 -0.52 -3.16 5.75
C LEU A 41 -1.60 -4.19 6.07
N GLU A 42 -2.60 -3.81 6.88
CA GLU A 42 -3.76 -4.65 7.16
C GLU A 42 -4.51 -5.03 5.89
N ALA A 43 -4.77 -4.05 5.00
CA ALA A 43 -5.43 -4.31 3.72
C ALA A 43 -4.62 -5.28 2.83
N VAL A 44 -3.30 -5.13 2.75
CA VAL A 44 -2.44 -6.08 2.03
C VAL A 44 -2.53 -7.48 2.65
N LYS A 45 -2.53 -7.57 3.98
CA LYS A 45 -2.58 -8.86 4.69
C LYS A 45 -3.92 -9.57 4.53
N ASP A 46 -5.03 -8.82 4.49
CA ASP A 46 -6.39 -9.35 4.35
C ASP A 46 -6.64 -9.98 2.97
N GLY A 47 -6.04 -9.42 1.91
CA GLY A 47 -6.00 -10.05 0.59
C GLY A 47 -5.34 -11.45 0.58
N ASN A 48 -4.64 -11.80 1.66
CA ASN A 48 -4.04 -13.10 1.98
C ASN A 48 -3.02 -13.64 0.96
N SER A 49 -2.78 -12.92 -0.13
CA SER A 49 -1.80 -13.20 -1.18
C SER A 49 -1.03 -11.93 -1.53
N TYR A 50 0.25 -12.09 -1.87
CA TYR A 50 1.12 -11.00 -2.30
C TYR A 50 1.62 -11.30 -3.71
N THR A 51 0.69 -11.25 -4.66
CA THR A 51 0.94 -11.50 -6.08
C THR A 51 1.71 -10.35 -6.70
N ASP A 52 2.02 -10.46 -7.98
CA ASP A 52 2.72 -9.40 -8.70
C ASP A 52 1.87 -8.12 -8.82
N ILE A 53 0.53 -8.22 -8.74
CA ILE A 53 -0.34 -7.06 -8.70
C ILE A 53 -0.20 -6.31 -7.37
N GLU A 54 -0.26 -6.97 -6.20
CA GLU A 54 -0.12 -6.28 -4.92
C GLU A 54 1.28 -5.69 -4.75
N LYS A 55 2.32 -6.38 -5.23
CA LYS A 55 3.70 -5.85 -5.26
C LYS A 55 3.80 -4.60 -6.13
N ALA A 56 3.29 -4.66 -7.36
CA ALA A 56 3.29 -3.51 -8.28
C ALA A 56 2.49 -2.34 -7.71
N THR A 57 1.37 -2.62 -7.04
CA THR A 57 0.54 -1.60 -6.39
C THR A 57 1.27 -0.94 -5.23
N MET A 58 1.93 -1.70 -4.36
CA MET A 58 2.71 -1.11 -3.28
C MET A 58 3.94 -0.34 -3.76
N ALA A 59 4.55 -0.75 -4.88
CA ALA A 59 5.59 0.04 -5.54
C ALA A 59 5.04 1.38 -6.02
N TYR A 60 3.91 1.36 -6.74
CA TYR A 60 3.23 2.58 -7.19
C TYR A 60 2.87 3.51 -6.02
N VAL A 61 2.32 2.97 -4.93
CA VAL A 61 1.95 3.79 -3.76
C VAL A 61 3.18 4.44 -3.11
N ARG A 62 4.33 3.76 -3.06
CA ARG A 62 5.57 4.37 -2.55
C ARG A 62 6.13 5.46 -3.45
N GLU A 63 6.01 5.30 -4.76
CA GLU A 63 6.56 6.24 -5.73
C GLU A 63 5.68 7.50 -5.90
N ASN A 64 4.37 7.37 -5.73
CA ASN A 64 3.41 8.43 -6.09
C ASN A 64 2.76 9.12 -4.89
N TYR A 65 2.86 8.55 -3.68
CA TYR A 65 2.34 9.16 -2.46
C TYR A 65 3.50 9.61 -1.57
N LYS A 66 3.28 10.66 -0.79
CA LYS A 66 4.26 11.10 0.18
C LYS A 66 4.12 10.28 1.45
N TRP A 67 5.24 9.90 2.03
CA TRP A 67 5.31 9.19 3.30
C TRP A 67 6.07 10.05 4.31
N THR A 68 5.78 9.87 5.59
CA THR A 68 6.77 10.21 6.61
C THR A 68 7.90 9.18 6.58
N ASP A 69 9.13 9.59 6.87
CA ASP A 69 10.29 8.68 6.86
C ASP A 69 10.06 7.47 7.79
N ALA A 70 9.49 7.72 8.98
CA ALA A 70 9.15 6.68 9.94
C ALA A 70 8.09 5.70 9.42
N ALA A 71 7.14 6.16 8.58
CA ALA A 71 6.12 5.29 8.01
C ALA A 71 6.69 4.40 6.89
N ASP A 72 7.51 4.97 5.99
CA ASP A 72 8.14 4.18 4.92
C ASP A 72 9.06 3.10 5.48
N GLU A 73 9.94 3.47 6.43
CA GLU A 73 10.88 2.54 7.06
C GLU A 73 10.12 1.40 7.76
N TRP A 74 9.14 1.75 8.60
CA TRP A 74 8.35 0.76 9.33
C TRP A 74 7.59 -0.17 8.38
N PHE A 75 6.88 0.37 7.40
CA PHE A 75 6.09 -0.43 6.47
C PHE A 75 6.97 -1.39 5.64
N ARG A 76 8.16 -0.94 5.21
CA ARG A 76 9.13 -1.79 4.49
C ARG A 76 9.63 -2.96 5.34
N SER A 77 9.82 -2.75 6.64
CA SER A 77 10.17 -3.82 7.57
C SER A 77 9.04 -4.83 7.74
N GLU A 78 7.82 -4.34 7.96
CA GLU A 78 6.65 -5.19 8.19
C GLU A 78 6.27 -6.03 6.96
N ILE A 79 6.22 -5.41 5.78
CA ILE A 79 5.86 -6.10 4.54
C ILE A 79 6.88 -7.20 4.22
N ARG A 80 8.18 -6.93 4.45
CA ARG A 80 9.27 -7.90 4.23
C ARG A 80 9.15 -9.07 5.18
N THR A 81 8.95 -8.79 6.47
CA THR A 81 8.79 -9.82 7.49
C THR A 81 7.58 -10.68 7.20
N TRP A 82 6.43 -10.08 6.87
CA TRP A 82 5.22 -10.82 6.55
C TRP A 82 5.36 -11.66 5.27
N ALA A 83 5.86 -11.07 4.18
CA ALA A 83 5.99 -11.77 2.89
C ALA A 83 7.00 -12.93 2.96
N ALA A 84 8.04 -12.84 3.79
CA ALA A 84 8.99 -13.93 4.01
C ALA A 84 8.37 -15.14 4.72
N ASN A 85 7.25 -14.97 5.43
CA ASN A 85 6.55 -16.04 6.16
C ASN A 85 5.37 -16.62 5.36
N LYS A 86 5.10 -16.12 4.15
CA LYS A 86 4.09 -16.66 3.23
C LYS A 86 4.74 -17.76 2.37
N ASN A 87 4.61 -19.01 2.85
CA ASN A 87 4.93 -20.22 2.08
C ASN A 87 3.97 -20.42 0.91
#